data_AF-A0A2N3U9X9-F1
#
_entry.id   AF-A0A2N3U9X9-F1
#
_cell.length_a   1.000
_cell.length_b   1.000
_cell.length_c   1.000
_cell.angle_alpha   90.00
_cell.angle_beta   90.00
_cell.angle_gamma   90.00
#
_symmetry.space_group_name_H-M   'P 1'
#
loop_
_entity.id
_entity.type
_entity.pdbx_description
1 polymer ?
#
loop_
_entity_poly.entity_id
_entity_poly.type
_entity_poly.pdbx_seq_one_letter_code
_entity_poly.pdbx_strand_id
1 'polypeptide(L)'
;MNILKSLLLAALFSALTAPLFAQSTYKGLPLLKANSSKVNARIGSVHVNGLWTIKPEYNPNALHIQVNGQKEQMVLYTDIDSAVYELRPAKASYFYVLLNKEHYVYTEVMGFRKDGDQAKTKLLNIAKPQSKVFGSLWEKHHVGEVVEGINDYAEKASGAMDWVKSKLGSN
;
A
#
# COMPACT_ATOMS: atom_id res chain seq x y z
N MET A 1 39.13 10.52 -49.28
CA MET A 1 39.23 9.92 -47.92
C MET A 1 38.65 10.83 -46.82
N ASN A 2 37.61 11.62 -47.11
CA ASN A 2 37.07 12.61 -46.15
C ASN A 2 35.58 12.40 -45.81
N ILE A 3 34.87 11.58 -46.59
CA ILE A 3 33.42 11.36 -46.41
C ILE A 3 33.16 10.30 -45.32
N LEU A 4 34.03 9.28 -45.22
CA LEU A 4 33.95 8.24 -44.18
C LEU A 4 34.28 8.77 -42.78
N LYS A 5 35.16 9.78 -42.68
CA LYS A 5 35.47 10.48 -41.42
C LYS A 5 34.33 11.41 -40.97
N SER A 6 33.61 12.00 -41.92
CA SER A 6 32.47 12.89 -41.64
C SER A 6 31.25 12.10 -41.12
N LEU A 7 31.01 10.90 -41.65
CA LEU A 7 29.96 10.00 -41.17
C LEU A 7 30.23 9.45 -39.75
N LEU A 8 31.49 9.21 -39.39
CA LEU A 8 31.87 8.81 -38.03
C LEU A 8 31.69 9.93 -36.99
N LEU A 9 31.82 11.20 -37.39
CA LEU A 9 31.60 12.34 -36.49
C LEU A 9 30.10 12.60 -36.22
N ALA A 10 29.23 12.38 -37.22
CA ALA A 10 27.78 12.54 -37.06
C ALA A 10 27.15 11.46 -36.16
N ALA A 11 27.70 10.24 -36.16
CA ALA A 11 27.24 9.17 -35.29
C ALA A 11 27.60 9.40 -33.81
N LEU A 12 28.72 10.08 -33.52
CA LEU A 12 29.18 10.34 -32.15
C LEU A 12 28.34 11.40 -31.41
N PHE A 13 27.64 12.28 -32.14
CA PHE A 13 26.78 13.32 -31.56
C PHE A 13 25.35 12.87 -31.24
N SER A 14 24.94 11.68 -31.69
CA SER A 14 23.58 11.17 -31.49
C SER A 14 23.39 10.37 -30.18
N ALA A 15 24.45 10.14 -29.41
CA ALA A 15 24.42 9.31 -28.19
C ALA A 15 24.22 10.11 -26.88
N LEU A 16 24.03 11.43 -26.93
CA LEU A 16 24.02 12.30 -25.74
C LEU A 16 22.64 12.85 -25.33
N THR A 17 21.54 12.43 -25.97
CA THR A 17 20.21 13.00 -25.72
C THR A 17 19.20 12.00 -25.17
N ALA A 18 19.61 11.16 -24.20
CA ALA A 18 18.64 10.57 -23.29
C ALA A 18 18.44 11.54 -22.11
N PRO A 19 17.30 12.25 -22.01
CA PRO A 19 16.95 12.94 -20.78
C PRO A 19 16.67 11.88 -19.71
N LEU A 20 17.70 11.49 -18.98
CA LEU A 20 17.53 10.87 -17.67
C LEU A 20 16.89 11.95 -16.80
N PHE A 21 15.56 11.91 -16.67
CA PHE A 21 14.85 12.61 -15.61
C PHE A 21 15.34 12.02 -14.28
N ALA A 22 16.50 12.51 -13.82
CA ALA A 22 17.12 12.07 -12.59
C ALA A 22 16.22 12.55 -11.45
N GLN A 23 15.46 11.62 -10.87
CA GLN A 23 14.71 11.88 -9.65
C GLN A 23 15.70 12.41 -8.61
N SER A 24 15.37 13.56 -8.01
CA SER A 24 16.21 14.15 -6.96
C SER A 24 16.40 13.13 -5.83
N THR A 25 17.55 13.17 -5.14
CA THR A 25 17.83 12.28 -4.02
C THR A 25 18.22 13.07 -2.78
N TYR A 26 18.00 12.48 -1.61
CA TYR A 26 18.44 12.97 -0.31
C TYR A 26 18.95 11.81 0.53
N LYS A 27 20.17 11.92 1.06
CA LYS A 27 20.86 10.85 1.80
C LYS A 27 20.89 9.51 1.03
N GLY A 28 21.04 9.58 -0.30
CA GLY A 28 21.10 8.39 -1.16
C GLY A 28 19.76 7.72 -1.45
N LEU A 29 18.64 8.24 -0.94
CA LEU A 29 17.30 7.76 -1.24
C LEU A 29 16.54 8.74 -2.15
N PRO A 30 15.54 8.27 -2.92
CA PRO A 30 14.70 9.17 -3.72
C PRO A 30 14.05 10.27 -2.87
N LEU A 31 13.92 11.46 -3.45
CA LEU A 31 13.29 12.62 -2.83
C LEU A 31 12.05 13.02 -3.62
N LEU A 32 10.93 13.13 -2.92
CA LEU A 32 9.66 13.65 -3.43
C LEU A 32 9.39 15.00 -2.75
N LYS A 33 8.96 16.02 -3.48
CA LYS A 33 8.63 17.33 -2.88
C LYS A 33 7.13 17.48 -2.72
N ALA A 34 6.69 18.20 -1.68
CA ALA A 34 5.29 18.54 -1.45
C ALA A 34 5.17 19.83 -0.62
N ASN A 35 4.13 20.62 -0.85
CA ASN A 35 3.67 21.61 0.15
C ASN A 35 2.45 21.08 0.92
N SER A 36 1.65 20.20 0.31
CA SER A 36 0.54 19.55 0.99
C SER A 36 1.01 18.34 1.79
N SER A 37 0.47 18.17 3.01
CA SER A 37 0.64 16.91 3.75
C SER A 37 -0.22 15.77 3.19
N LYS A 38 -1.23 16.07 2.36
CA LYS A 38 -2.10 15.07 1.75
C LYS A 38 -1.50 14.56 0.44
N VAL A 39 -1.41 13.25 0.30
CA VAL A 39 -0.89 12.56 -0.88
C VAL A 39 -2.01 11.77 -1.53
N ASN A 40 -2.19 11.99 -2.84
CA ASN A 40 -3.07 11.16 -3.65
C ASN A 40 -2.28 9.96 -4.16
N ALA A 41 -2.95 8.84 -4.39
CA ALA A 41 -2.30 7.66 -4.93
C ALA A 41 -3.15 6.99 -6.00
N ARG A 42 -2.48 6.38 -6.97
CA ARG A 42 -3.09 5.41 -7.88
C ARG A 42 -2.49 4.04 -7.63
N ILE A 43 -3.32 3.05 -7.36
CA ILE A 43 -2.91 1.65 -7.16
C ILE A 43 -3.65 0.83 -8.23
N GLY A 44 -2.90 0.24 -9.15
CA GLY A 44 -3.49 -0.37 -10.35
C GLY A 44 -4.31 0.65 -11.15
N SER A 45 -5.61 0.39 -11.31
CA SER A 45 -6.57 1.28 -12.00
C SER A 45 -7.31 2.25 -11.06
N VAL A 46 -7.14 2.14 -9.75
CA VAL A 46 -7.93 2.90 -8.76
C VAL A 46 -7.16 4.15 -8.33
N HIS A 47 -7.80 5.32 -8.44
CA HIS A 47 -7.27 6.58 -7.94
C HIS A 47 -7.93 6.94 -6.61
N VAL A 48 -7.13 7.30 -5.60
CA VAL A 48 -7.60 7.65 -4.27
C VAL A 48 -7.01 8.99 -3.85
N ASN A 49 -7.89 9.97 -3.66
CA ASN A 49 -7.50 11.30 -3.22
C ASN A 49 -7.27 11.30 -1.70
N GLY A 50 -6.16 11.88 -1.26
CA GLY A 50 -5.82 12.02 0.14
C GLY A 50 -5.66 10.68 0.88
N LEU A 51 -5.27 9.61 0.17
CA LEU A 51 -5.08 8.27 0.73
C LEU A 51 -4.16 8.27 1.95
N TRP A 52 -3.14 9.11 1.91
CA TRP A 52 -2.08 9.12 2.91
C TRP A 52 -1.74 10.56 3.32
N THR A 53 -1.26 10.70 4.56
CA THR A 53 -0.91 11.99 5.14
C THR A 53 0.51 11.95 5.67
N ILE A 54 1.38 12.80 5.10
CA ILE A 54 2.76 13.00 5.55
C ILE A 54 2.76 13.78 6.86
N LYS A 55 3.44 13.22 7.84
CA LYS A 55 3.60 13.79 9.18
C LYS A 55 5.08 13.72 9.57
N PRO A 56 5.78 14.86 9.73
CA PRO A 56 7.18 14.88 10.12
C PRO A 56 7.49 14.16 11.43
N GLU A 57 6.51 14.06 12.33
CA GLU A 57 6.64 13.37 13.61
C GLU A 57 6.70 11.83 13.51
N TYR A 58 6.40 11.23 12.35
CA TYR A 58 6.49 9.77 12.16
C TYR A 58 7.78 9.37 11.45
N ASN A 59 8.47 8.37 12.01
CA ASN A 59 9.75 7.90 11.48
C ASN A 59 9.87 6.35 11.60
N PRO A 60 9.68 5.58 10.51
CA PRO A 60 9.23 6.06 9.20
C PRO A 60 7.76 6.50 9.23
N ASN A 61 7.41 7.45 8.38
CA ASN A 61 6.01 7.67 8.01
C ASN A 61 5.62 6.54 7.04
N ALA A 62 4.88 5.55 7.54
CA ALA A 62 4.63 4.30 6.81
C ALA A 62 3.26 4.29 6.12
N LEU A 63 3.22 3.77 4.89
CA LEU A 63 2.00 3.45 4.14
C LEU A 63 2.03 2.00 3.67
N HIS A 64 1.17 1.17 4.25
CA HIS A 64 1.04 -0.24 3.89
C HIS A 64 -0.26 -0.47 3.13
N ILE A 65 -0.16 -1.04 1.93
CA ILE A 65 -1.31 -1.26 1.03
C ILE A 65 -1.50 -2.76 0.82
N GLN A 66 -2.75 -3.22 0.84
CA GLN A 66 -3.05 -4.60 0.44
C GLN A 66 -2.79 -4.76 -1.07
N VAL A 67 -1.99 -5.74 -1.45
CA VAL A 67 -1.75 -6.08 -2.86
C VAL A 67 -2.40 -7.42 -3.21
N ASN A 68 -3.01 -7.49 -4.39
CA ASN A 68 -3.75 -8.69 -4.83
C ASN A 68 -2.85 -9.76 -5.49
N GLY A 69 -1.60 -9.43 -5.81
CA GLY A 69 -0.63 -10.32 -6.45
C GLY A 69 0.76 -10.27 -5.82
N GLN A 70 1.77 -10.76 -6.55
CA GLN A 70 3.18 -10.67 -6.11
C GLN A 70 3.74 -9.25 -6.16
N LYS A 71 3.15 -8.40 -7.00
CA LYS A 71 3.54 -7.01 -7.16
C LYS A 71 2.39 -6.16 -7.66
N GLU A 72 2.40 -4.89 -7.30
CA GLU A 72 1.43 -3.91 -7.78
C GLU A 72 2.10 -2.55 -7.98
N GLN A 73 1.74 -1.85 -9.05
CA GLN A 73 2.27 -0.52 -9.28
C GLN A 73 1.46 0.50 -8.49
N MET A 74 2.16 1.30 -7.69
CA MET A 74 1.63 2.47 -7.01
C MET A 74 2.25 3.73 -7.60
N VAL A 75 1.43 4.72 -7.90
CA VAL A 75 1.88 6.07 -8.23
C VAL A 75 1.44 7.00 -7.12
N LEU A 76 2.38 7.70 -6.50
CA LEU A 76 2.11 8.75 -5.53
C LEU A 76 2.10 10.09 -6.25
N TYR A 77 1.12 10.92 -5.93
CA TYR A 77 0.99 12.28 -6.45
C TYR A 77 0.94 13.26 -5.28
N THR A 78 1.87 14.20 -5.27
CA THR A 78 1.83 15.38 -4.41
C THR A 78 1.39 16.58 -5.24
N ASP A 79 1.33 17.76 -4.61
CA ASP A 79 1.07 19.01 -5.31
C ASP A 79 2.26 19.52 -6.15
N ILE A 80 3.44 18.89 -6.02
CA ILE A 80 4.67 19.30 -6.74
C ILE A 80 5.16 18.20 -7.69
N ASP A 81 5.26 16.97 -7.19
CA ASP A 81 5.93 15.86 -7.85
C ASP A 81 5.04 14.61 -7.91
N SER A 82 5.52 13.60 -8.63
CA SER A 82 4.99 12.24 -8.55
C SER A 82 6.12 11.22 -8.54
N ALA A 83 5.85 10.04 -8.00
CA ALA A 83 6.80 8.93 -8.02
C ALA A 83 6.07 7.59 -8.18
N VAL A 84 6.72 6.68 -8.89
CA VAL A 84 6.21 5.33 -9.15
C VAL A 84 6.98 4.32 -8.32
N TYR A 85 6.26 3.48 -7.60
CA TYR A 85 6.80 2.41 -6.77
C TYR A 85 6.18 1.08 -7.17
N GLU A 86 7.00 0.03 -7.21
CA GLU A 86 6.52 -1.34 -7.32
C GLU A 86 6.35 -1.90 -5.90
N LEU A 87 5.11 -1.97 -5.42
CA LEU A 87 4.79 -2.56 -4.13
C LEU A 87 4.89 -4.07 -4.24
N ARG A 88 5.59 -4.69 -3.27
CA ARG A 88 5.65 -6.14 -3.12
C ARG A 88 5.37 -6.53 -1.67
N PRO A 89 4.74 -7.69 -1.43
CA PRO A 89 4.59 -8.23 -0.08
C PRO A 89 5.93 -8.32 0.64
N ALA A 90 5.98 -7.85 1.89
CA ALA A 90 7.15 -7.94 2.78
C ALA A 90 8.45 -7.29 2.23
N LYS A 91 8.36 -6.44 1.20
CA LYS A 91 9.49 -5.66 0.69
C LYS A 91 9.14 -4.18 0.74
N ALA A 92 9.75 -3.49 1.71
CA ALA A 92 9.64 -2.06 1.85
C ALA A 92 10.46 -1.32 0.78
N SER A 93 9.92 -0.21 0.29
CA SER A 93 10.64 0.82 -0.43
C SER A 93 10.72 2.08 0.42
N TYR A 94 11.90 2.71 0.43
CA TYR A 94 12.17 3.87 1.27
C TYR A 94 12.49 5.10 0.43
N PHE A 95 12.03 6.26 0.89
CA PHE A 95 12.30 7.54 0.27
C PHE A 95 12.09 8.68 1.27
N TYR A 96 12.45 9.89 0.87
CA TYR A 96 12.16 11.10 1.63
C TYR A 96 11.08 11.93 0.95
N VAL A 97 10.23 12.56 1.76
CA VAL A 97 9.37 13.65 1.33
C VAL A 97 9.89 14.96 1.90
N LEU A 98 10.24 15.92 1.05
CA LEU A 98 10.51 17.30 1.47
C LEU A 98 9.18 18.05 1.55
N LEU A 99 8.62 18.15 2.76
CA LEU A 99 7.36 18.81 3.05
C LEU A 99 7.60 20.29 3.38
N ASN A 100 6.86 21.19 2.73
CA ASN A 100 6.93 22.64 2.91
C ASN A 100 8.34 23.22 2.74
N LYS A 101 9.18 22.58 1.92
CA LYS A 101 10.59 22.95 1.70
C LYS A 101 11.46 22.96 2.96
N GLU A 102 10.97 22.41 4.07
CA GLU A 102 11.63 22.50 5.37
C GLU A 102 11.85 21.11 5.99
N HIS A 103 10.81 20.27 6.00
CA HIS A 103 10.85 19.01 6.72
C HIS A 103 11.14 17.84 5.79
N TYR A 104 12.26 17.16 5.99
CA TYR A 104 12.56 15.89 5.34
C TYR A 104 11.95 14.74 6.14
N VAL A 105 10.90 14.12 5.60
CA VAL A 105 10.17 13.04 6.26
C VAL A 105 10.60 11.69 5.69
N TYR A 106 11.22 10.85 6.51
CA TYR A 106 11.61 9.50 6.13
C TYR A 106 10.37 8.62 5.98
N THR A 107 10.22 8.01 4.81
CA THR A 107 8.99 7.33 4.41
C THR A 107 9.26 5.88 4.05
N GLU A 108 8.30 5.04 4.41
CA GLU A 108 8.25 3.63 4.02
C GLU A 108 6.94 3.34 3.27
N VAL A 109 7.03 2.66 2.13
CA VAL A 109 5.86 2.07 1.46
C VAL A 109 6.06 0.57 1.27
N MET A 110 5.04 -0.22 1.58
CA MET A 110 5.12 -1.67 1.50
C MET A 110 3.77 -2.27 1.10
N GLY A 111 3.80 -3.33 0.29
CA GLY A 111 2.64 -4.16 0.06
C GLY A 111 2.46 -5.19 1.18
N PHE A 112 1.24 -5.53 1.55
CA PHE A 112 0.97 -6.72 2.35
C PHE A 112 -0.06 -7.61 1.65
N ARG A 113 0.02 -8.91 1.89
CA ARG A 113 -1.04 -9.82 1.50
C ARG A 113 -2.00 -9.94 2.66
N LYS A 114 -3.28 -9.83 2.36
CA LYS A 114 -4.28 -10.44 3.22
C LYS A 114 -4.17 -11.93 2.93
N ASP A 115 -3.34 -12.64 3.69
CA ASP A 115 -3.29 -14.09 3.58
C ASP A 115 -4.74 -14.59 3.70
N GLY A 116 -5.15 -15.44 2.75
CA GLY A 116 -6.49 -16.02 2.72
C GLY A 116 -6.82 -16.90 3.93
N ASP A 117 -5.97 -16.89 4.95
CA ASP A 117 -5.98 -17.78 6.11
C ASP A 117 -6.43 -17.09 7.40
N GLN A 118 -7.07 -15.93 7.30
CA GLN A 118 -7.82 -15.33 8.41
C GLN A 118 -9.34 -15.48 8.25
N ALA A 119 -9.81 -16.31 7.32
CA ALA A 119 -11.20 -16.80 7.27
C ALA A 119 -11.48 -17.92 8.29
N LYS A 120 -10.71 -17.98 9.38
CA LYS A 120 -11.07 -18.69 10.62
C LYS A 120 -10.98 -17.79 11.86
N THR A 121 -10.93 -16.47 11.68
CA THR A 121 -11.23 -15.57 12.80
C THR A 121 -12.74 -15.41 12.85
N LYS A 122 -13.32 -15.81 13.98
CA LYS A 122 -14.69 -15.47 14.37
C LYS A 122 -15.00 -14.04 13.89
N LEU A 123 -16.04 -13.87 13.07
CA LEU A 123 -16.53 -12.58 12.55
C LEU A 123 -16.66 -11.53 13.67
N LEU A 124 -17.03 -11.96 14.87
CA LEU A 124 -16.95 -11.20 16.10
C LEU A 124 -15.91 -11.80 17.05
N ASN A 125 -14.79 -11.11 17.23
CA ASN A 125 -13.79 -11.42 18.25
C ASN A 125 -14.04 -10.58 19.52
N ILE A 126 -15.15 -10.85 20.20
CA ILE A 126 -15.54 -10.17 21.44
C ILE A 126 -15.43 -11.16 22.60
N ALA A 127 -14.57 -10.86 23.56
CA ALA A 127 -14.40 -11.65 24.78
C ALA A 127 -15.31 -11.14 25.90
N LYS A 128 -15.69 -12.03 26.81
CA LYS A 128 -16.43 -11.67 28.03
C LYS A 128 -15.66 -10.61 28.84
N PRO A 129 -16.28 -9.48 29.21
CA PRO A 129 -15.66 -8.47 30.05
C PRO A 129 -15.24 -9.03 31.41
N GLN A 130 -14.04 -8.69 31.87
CA GLN A 130 -13.50 -9.15 33.17
C GLN A 130 -14.10 -8.40 34.38
N SER A 131 -14.80 -7.28 34.14
CA SER A 131 -15.42 -6.51 35.21
C SER A 131 -16.65 -7.23 35.78
N LYS A 132 -16.90 -7.09 37.08
CA LYS A 132 -18.07 -7.70 37.75
C LYS A 132 -19.42 -7.22 37.18
N VAL A 133 -19.54 -5.92 36.87
CA VAL A 133 -20.79 -5.31 36.38
C VAL A 133 -21.08 -5.70 34.93
N PHE A 134 -20.11 -5.56 34.03
CA PHE A 134 -20.34 -5.94 32.62
C PHE A 134 -20.32 -7.45 32.42
N GLY A 135 -19.61 -8.20 33.27
CA GLY A 135 -19.63 -9.67 33.25
C GLY A 135 -21.00 -10.24 33.61
N SER A 136 -21.70 -9.66 34.59
CA SER A 136 -23.05 -10.10 34.95
C SER A 136 -24.10 -9.70 33.92
N LEU A 137 -23.95 -8.54 33.28
CA LEU A 137 -24.79 -8.15 32.14
C LEU A 137 -24.56 -9.05 30.92
N TRP A 138 -23.29 -9.39 30.65
CA TRP A 138 -22.92 -10.31 29.58
C TRP A 138 -23.58 -11.68 29.73
N GLU A 139 -23.62 -12.21 30.96
CA GLU A 139 -24.32 -13.46 31.28
C GLU A 139 -25.84 -13.31 31.21
N LYS A 140 -26.39 -12.27 31.86
CA LYS A 140 -27.85 -12.03 31.92
C LYS A 140 -28.48 -11.90 30.54
N HIS A 141 -27.75 -11.32 29.58
CA HIS A 141 -28.23 -11.12 28.22
C HIS A 141 -27.74 -12.16 27.22
N HIS A 142 -27.14 -13.27 27.68
CA HIS A 142 -26.66 -14.36 26.82
C HIS A 142 -25.78 -13.88 25.66
N VAL A 143 -24.98 -12.83 25.88
CA VAL A 143 -24.22 -12.15 24.82
C VAL A 143 -23.22 -13.12 24.17
N GLY A 144 -22.69 -14.07 24.95
CA GLY A 144 -21.83 -15.14 24.43
C GLY A 144 -22.51 -16.00 23.37
N GLU A 145 -23.75 -16.44 23.60
CA GLU A 145 -24.51 -17.28 22.67
C GLU A 145 -24.83 -16.54 21.38
N VAL A 146 -25.16 -15.25 21.47
CA VAL A 146 -25.40 -14.39 20.29
C VAL A 146 -24.12 -14.23 19.47
N VAL A 147 -22.99 -13.97 20.13
CA VAL A 147 -21.68 -13.87 19.47
C VAL A 147 -21.30 -15.20 18.80
N GLU A 148 -21.53 -16.33 19.45
CA GLU A 148 -21.29 -17.66 18.87
C GLU A 148 -22.20 -17.94 17.68
N GLY A 149 -23.50 -17.64 17.77
CA GLY A 149 -24.44 -17.82 16.67
C GLY A 149 -24.05 -16.99 15.44
N ILE A 150 -23.66 -15.72 15.62
CA ILE A 150 -23.21 -14.87 14.52
C ILE A 150 -21.96 -15.44 13.84
N ASN A 151 -21.03 -15.98 14.62
CA ASN A 151 -19.82 -16.61 14.09
C ASN A 151 -20.12 -17.89 13.31
N ASP A 152 -21.02 -18.74 13.79
CA ASP A 152 -21.47 -19.96 13.09
C ASP A 152 -22.17 -19.62 11.75
N TYR A 153 -23.05 -18.62 11.73
CA TYR A 153 -23.67 -18.15 10.49
C TYR A 153 -22.65 -17.62 9.48
N ALA A 154 -21.66 -16.85 9.94
CA ALA A 154 -20.59 -16.33 9.10
C ALA A 154 -19.73 -17.45 8.49
N GLU A 155 -19.41 -18.47 9.28
CA GLU A 155 -18.63 -19.64 8.82
C GLU A 155 -19.40 -20.41 7.73
N LYS A 156 -20.69 -20.69 7.96
CA LYS A 156 -21.55 -21.36 6.96
C LYS A 156 -21.65 -20.56 5.66
N ALA A 157 -21.85 -19.25 5.76
CA ALA A 157 -21.93 -18.37 4.59
C ALA A 157 -20.60 -18.34 3.81
N SER A 158 -19.47 -18.27 4.51
CA SER A 158 -18.14 -18.34 3.88
C SER A 158 -17.94 -19.67 3.16
N GLY A 159 -18.26 -20.79 3.81
CA GLY A 159 -18.14 -22.12 3.21
C GLY A 159 -18.99 -22.28 1.94
N ALA A 160 -20.21 -21.72 1.92
CA ALA A 160 -21.06 -21.71 0.73
C ALA A 160 -20.43 -20.89 -0.41
N MET A 161 -19.85 -19.73 -0.11
CA MET A 161 -19.18 -18.90 -1.11
C MET A 161 -17.92 -19.56 -1.68
N ASP A 162 -17.14 -20.25 -0.85
CA ASP A 162 -15.95 -20.96 -1.30
C ASP A 162 -16.32 -22.17 -2.16
N TRP A 163 -17.41 -22.87 -1.83
CA TRP A 163 -17.99 -23.90 -2.70
C TRP A 163 -18.38 -23.32 -4.07
N VAL A 164 -19.07 -22.17 -4.12
CA VAL A 164 -19.45 -21.52 -5.39
C VAL A 164 -18.21 -21.17 -6.22
N LYS A 165 -17.19 -20.54 -5.61
CA LYS A 165 -15.93 -20.22 -6.29
C LYS A 165 -15.25 -21.47 -6.85
N SER A 166 -15.25 -22.57 -6.10
CA SER A 166 -14.65 -23.84 -6.55
C SER A 166 -15.35 -24.39 -7.81
N LYS A 167 -16.66 -24.17 -7.95
CA LYS A 167 -17.44 -24.59 -9.13
C LYS A 167 -17.28 -23.66 -10.32
N LEU A 168 -17.07 -22.37 -10.09
CA LEU A 168 -16.92 -21.38 -11.16
C LEU A 168 -15.47 -21.25 -11.68
N GLY A 169 -14.46 -21.66 -10.90
CA GLY A 169 -13.04 -21.62 -11.28
C GLY A 169 -12.50 -22.88 -11.96
N SER A 170 -13.34 -23.86 -12.29
CA SER A 170 -12.96 -25.13 -12.95
C SER A 170 -13.38 -25.20 -14.43
N ASN A 171 -13.16 -24.12 -15.19
CA ASN A 171 -13.24 -24.08 -16.66
C ASN A 171 -11.91 -23.65 -17.25
#